data_AF-A0A959ZDQ3-F1
#
_entry.id   AF-A0A959ZDQ3-F1
#
_cell.length_a   1.000
_cell.length_b   1.000
_cell.length_c   1.000
_cell.angle_alpha   90.00
_cell.angle_beta   90.00
_cell.angle_gamma   90.00
#
_symmetry.space_group_name_H-M   'P 1'
#
loop_
_entity.id
_entity.type
_entity.pdbx_description
1 polymer ?
#
loop_
_entity_poly.entity_id
_entity_poly.type
_entity_poly.pdbx_seq_one_letter_code
_entity_poly.pdbx_strand_id
1 'polypeptide(L)' 'EAGDVDAAFLAIVTPGVLGPEYFSEIRDAVIAGGENGPDPQAIGEVMVRHGLTPVSPGG' A
#
# COMPACT_ATOMS: atom_id res chain seq x y z
N GLU A 1 9.82 21.45 3.60
CA GLU A 1 11.23 21.00 3.54
C GLU A 1 11.26 19.60 2.95
N ALA A 2 12.18 19.36 2.02
CA ALA A 2 12.24 18.11 1.27
C ALA A 2 12.82 16.98 2.13
N GLY A 3 12.14 15.84 2.16
CA GLY A 3 12.60 14.61 2.80
C GLY A 3 13.77 14.01 2.05
N ASP A 4 14.98 14.41 2.43
CA ASP A 4 16.25 13.96 1.84
C ASP A 4 16.88 12.79 2.63
N VAL A 5 16.08 12.10 3.46
CA VAL A 5 16.54 10.94 4.24
C VAL A 5 15.58 9.78 4.08
N ASP A 6 16.14 8.58 3.91
CA ASP A 6 15.36 7.34 3.96
C ASP A 6 14.59 7.28 5.29
N ALA A 7 13.29 7.08 5.20
CA ALA A 7 12.41 6.98 6.36
C ALA A 7 11.81 5.57 6.46
N ALA A 8 11.78 5.03 7.69
CA ALA A 8 11.11 3.77 8.01
C ALA A 8 9.99 4.02 9.02
N PHE A 9 8.83 3.39 8.81
CA PHE A 9 7.74 3.40 9.78
C PHE A 9 7.18 1.98 9.98
N LEU A 10 6.60 1.74 11.15
CA LEU A 10 5.89 0.51 11.47
C LEU A 10 4.42 0.85 11.74
N ALA A 11 3.52 0.26 10.96
CA ALA A 11 2.10 0.23 11.28
C ALA A 11 1.72 -1.18 11.73
N ILE A 12 1.04 -1.27 12.87
CA ILE A 12 0.50 -2.53 13.41
C ILE A 12 -1.01 -2.48 13.28
N VAL A 13 -1.56 -3.39 12.49
CA VAL A 13 -3.01 -3.63 12.41
C VAL A 13 -3.30 -4.88 13.23
N THR A 14 -4.30 -4.82 14.12
CA THR A 14 -4.73 -6.00 14.88
C THR A 14 -5.22 -7.09 13.92
N PRO A 15 -4.82 -8.36 14.11
CA PRO A 15 -4.93 -9.43 13.11
C PRO A 15 -6.35 -9.83 12.66
N GLY A 16 -7.41 -9.20 13.16
CA GLY A 16 -8.78 -9.55 12.83
C GLY A 16 -9.25 -9.15 11.44
N VAL A 17 -8.52 -8.29 10.71
CA VAL A 17 -9.02 -7.66 9.47
C VAL A 17 -8.13 -7.93 8.24
N LEU A 18 -6.81 -7.81 8.36
CA LEU A 18 -5.89 -8.00 7.23
C LEU A 18 -5.05 -9.26 7.41
N GLY A 19 -5.25 -10.23 6.53
CA GLY A 19 -4.48 -11.47 6.48
C GLY A 19 -3.15 -11.34 5.73
N PRO A 20 -2.30 -12.38 5.74
CA PRO A 20 -1.01 -12.41 5.02
C PRO A 20 -1.15 -12.24 3.49
N GLU A 21 -2.31 -12.62 2.94
CA GLU A 21 -2.60 -12.49 1.51
C GLU A 21 -2.62 -11.03 1.05
N TYR A 22 -3.23 -10.12 1.84
CA TYR A 22 -3.22 -8.68 1.59
C TYR A 22 -1.80 -8.15 1.31
N PHE A 23 -0.84 -8.51 2.17
CA PHE A 23 0.54 -8.03 2.06
C PHE A 23 1.27 -8.60 0.84
N SER A 24 0.95 -9.85 0.45
CA SER A 24 1.53 -10.46 -0.74
C SER A 24 1.03 -9.78 -2.01
N GLU A 25 -0.26 -9.45 -2.06
CA GLU A 25 -0.87 -8.74 -3.18
C GLU A 25 -0.41 -7.29 -3.30
N ILE A 26 -0.27 -6.58 -2.18
CA ILE A 26 0.32 -5.24 -2.16
C ILE A 26 1.75 -5.27 -2.69
N ARG A 27 2.57 -6.24 -2.26
CA ARG A 27 3.94 -6.41 -2.77
C ARG A 27 3.94 -6.59 -4.28
N ASP A 28 3.08 -7.44 -4.81
CA ASP A 28 3.04 -7.73 -6.25
C ASP A 28 2.60 -6.49 -7.05
N ALA A 29 1.62 -5.71 -6.53
CA ALA A 29 1.22 -4.42 -7.11
C ALA A 29 2.34 -3.36 -7.08
N VAL A 30 3.13 -3.32 -6.01
CA VAL A 30 4.30 -2.43 -5.89
C VAL A 30 5.38 -2.82 -6.90
N ILE A 31 5.71 -4.11 -7.01
CA ILE A 31 6.75 -4.62 -7.92
C ILE A 31 6.35 -4.39 -9.39
N ALA A 32 5.06 -4.55 -9.72
CA ALA A 32 4.55 -4.36 -11.07
C ALA A 32 4.78 -2.93 -11.61
N GLY A 33 4.85 -1.93 -10.73
CA GLY A 33 5.14 -0.55 -11.09
C GLY A 33 6.56 -0.30 -11.62
N GLY A 34 7.51 -1.21 -11.29
CA GLY A 34 8.88 -1.17 -11.80
C GLY A 34 9.57 0.18 -11.56
N GLU A 35 10.20 0.73 -12.61
CA GLU A 35 10.92 2.01 -12.54
C GLU A 35 10.00 3.23 -12.36
N ASN A 36 8.70 3.09 -12.63
CA ASN A 36 7.72 4.18 -12.47
C ASN A 36 7.22 4.31 -11.02
N GLY A 37 7.64 3.42 -10.13
CA GLY A 37 7.16 3.35 -8.76
C GLY A 37 5.81 2.63 -8.64
N PRO A 38 5.30 2.45 -7.41
CA PRO A 38 4.08 1.68 -7.15
C PRO A 38 2.86 2.26 -7.88
N ASP A 39 2.03 1.40 -8.47
CA ASP A 39 0.77 1.83 -9.09
C ASP A 39 -0.29 2.09 -8.01
N PRO A 40 -0.66 3.36 -7.75
CA PRO A 40 -1.63 3.70 -6.72
C PRO A 40 -3.04 3.17 -7.03
N GLN A 41 -3.39 2.99 -8.30
CA GLN A 41 -4.68 2.42 -8.69
C GLN A 41 -4.73 0.93 -8.35
N ALA A 42 -3.71 0.17 -8.76
CA ALA A 42 -3.62 -1.26 -8.45
C ALA A 42 -3.59 -1.51 -6.92
N ILE A 43 -2.85 -0.69 -6.18
CA ILE A 43 -2.83 -0.74 -4.71
C ILE A 43 -4.23 -0.45 -4.14
N GLY A 44 -4.93 0.55 -4.66
CA GLY A 44 -6.30 0.88 -4.26
C GLY A 44 -7.28 -0.28 -4.50
N GLU A 45 -7.14 -1.00 -5.61
CA GLU A 45 -7.96 -2.18 -5.91
C GLU A 45 -7.71 -3.33 -4.94
N VAL A 46 -6.44 -3.57 -4.54
CA VAL A 46 -6.11 -4.53 -3.46
C VAL A 46 -6.75 -4.09 -2.14
N MET A 47 -6.61 -2.82 -1.76
CA MET A 47 -7.19 -2.27 -0.53
C MET A 47 -8.70 -2.50 -0.46
N VAL A 48 -9.44 -2.21 -1.53
CA VAL A 48 -10.90 -2.40 -1.59
C VAL A 48 -11.29 -3.87 -1.40
N ARG A 49 -10.56 -4.81 -2.00
CA ARG A 49 -10.83 -6.25 -1.85
C ARG A 49 -10.66 -6.75 -0.40
N HIS A 50 -9.79 -6.09 0.37
CA HIS A 50 -9.56 -6.38 1.79
C HIS A 50 -10.33 -5.45 2.75
N GLY A 51 -11.33 -4.71 2.25
CA GLY A 51 -12.23 -3.89 3.07
C GLY A 51 -11.65 -2.54 3.52
N LEU A 52 -10.53 -2.12 2.95
CA LEU A 52 -9.93 -0.81 3.20
C LEU A 52 -10.49 0.22 2.22
N THR A 53 -10.58 1.47 2.67
CA THR A 53 -10.91 2.61 1.81
C THR A 53 -9.62 3.34 1.43
N PRO A 54 -9.25 3.38 0.14
CA PRO A 54 -8.09 4.15 -0.32
C PRO A 54 -8.30 5.64 -0.06
N VAL A 55 -7.23 6.32 0.35
CA VAL A 55 -7.26 7.79 0.45
C VAL A 55 -7.27 8.36 -0.97
N SER A 56 -8.14 9.34 -1.22
CA SER A 56 -8.14 10.05 -2.50
C SER A 56 -6.85 10.87 -2.64
N PRO A 57 -6.22 10.97 -3.82
CA PRO A 57 -4.96 11.70 -4.02
C PRO A 57 -4.97 13.20 -3.66
N GLY A 58 -6.10 13.76 -3.22
CA GLY A 58 -6.26 15.15 -2.80
C GLY A 58 -6.71 15.34 -1.34
N GLY A 59 -6.60 14.30 -0.50
CA GLY A 59 -6.88 14.36 0.94
C GLY A 59 -5.77 14.98 1.76
#